data_AF-A0A974BPD1-F1
#
_entry.id   AF-A0A974BPD1-F1
#
_cell.length_a   1.000
_cell.length_b   1.000
_cell.length_c   1.000
_cell.angle_alpha   90.00
_cell.angle_beta   90.00
_cell.angle_gamma   90.00
#
_symmetry.space_group_name_H-M   'P 1'
#
loop_
_entity.id
_entity.type
_entity.pdbx_description
1 polymer ?
#
loop_
_entity_poly.entity_id
_entity_poly.type
_entity_poly.pdbx_seq_one_letter_code
_entity_poly.pdbx_strand_id
1 'polypeptide(L)'
;MGFICGFRTKWQNFKSLQEPARKDIDSLLLFVLEQVEAQQSLASIKKHLAGISFFFRMLGAMDLTKAPIIKQIGKSLAKSHRSKDGRKPITLFILHKLLLALEGICSSPYETKLFKCLFLLMYFAALRVGEATAETKFRMGGLNYDDVTLVGNKLKINIKKSKTDVAGKGTTIWIGEFNYLNLCPVSALSEFLMLRPNIQGPLFIHLDGTNLSRFQLSQ
;
A
#
# COMPACT_ATOMS: atom_id res chain seq x y z
N MET A 1 -6.12 -14.90 -1.55
CA MET A 1 -6.76 -14.76 -2.87
C MET A 1 -6.10 -13.74 -3.82
N GLY A 2 -5.63 -12.56 -3.39
CA GLY A 2 -5.23 -11.47 -4.31
C GLY A 2 -3.98 -11.68 -5.18
N PHE A 3 -2.98 -12.44 -4.72
CA PHE A 3 -1.73 -12.67 -5.48
C PHE A 3 -1.95 -13.53 -6.74
N ILE A 4 -2.81 -14.56 -6.65
CA ILE A 4 -3.06 -15.49 -7.74
C ILE A 4 -3.83 -14.81 -8.88
N CYS A 5 -4.76 -13.90 -8.54
CA CYS A 5 -5.57 -13.18 -9.52
C CYS A 5 -4.72 -12.34 -10.49
N GLY A 6 -3.72 -11.61 -9.97
CA GLY A 6 -2.83 -10.80 -10.80
C GLY A 6 -1.88 -11.61 -11.69
N PHE A 7 -1.49 -12.81 -11.26
CA PHE A 7 -0.66 -13.69 -12.07
C PHE A 7 -1.46 -14.43 -13.16
N ARG A 8 -2.75 -14.73 -12.91
CA ARG A 8 -3.62 -15.45 -13.85
C ARG A 8 -3.78 -14.74 -15.18
N THR A 9 -4.13 -13.46 -15.19
CA THR A 9 -4.32 -12.69 -16.44
C THR A 9 -3.03 -12.61 -17.26
N LYS A 10 -1.90 -12.45 -16.58
CA LYS A 10 -0.59 -12.36 -17.25
C LYS A 10 -0.13 -13.69 -17.83
N TRP A 11 -0.44 -14.80 -17.14
CA TRP A 11 -0.22 -16.14 -17.65
C TRP A 11 -1.11 -16.44 -18.87
N GLN A 12 -2.37 -15.98 -18.87
CA GLN A 12 -3.26 -16.11 -20.02
C GLN A 12 -2.72 -15.38 -21.25
N ASN A 13 -2.22 -14.14 -21.09
CA ASN A 13 -1.57 -13.41 -22.19
C ASN A 13 -0.29 -14.10 -22.70
N PHE A 14 0.51 -14.70 -21.80
CA PHE A 14 1.67 -15.49 -22.22
C PHE A 14 1.24 -16.74 -23.03
N LYS A 15 0.22 -17.46 -22.56
CA LYS A 15 -0.31 -18.64 -23.24
C LYS A 15 -0.91 -18.32 -24.61
N SER A 16 -1.53 -17.15 -24.81
CA SER A 16 -2.04 -16.76 -26.12
C SER A 16 -0.94 -16.51 -27.16
N LEU A 17 0.31 -16.28 -26.73
CA LEU A 17 1.47 -16.13 -27.61
C LEU A 17 2.18 -17.46 -27.90
N GLN A 18 1.68 -18.57 -27.35
CA GLN A 18 2.23 -19.91 -27.54
C GLN A 18 1.53 -20.56 -28.75
N GLU A 19 2.10 -20.39 -29.94
CA GLU A 19 1.69 -21.16 -31.12
C GLU A 19 2.26 -22.59 -31.03
N PRO A 20 1.53 -23.62 -31.51
CA PRO A 20 1.98 -25.02 -31.46
C PRO A 20 3.29 -25.30 -32.23
N ALA A 21 3.73 -24.37 -33.09
CA ALA A 21 4.95 -24.49 -33.89
C ALA A 21 6.19 -23.76 -33.32
N ARG A 22 6.02 -22.88 -32.31
CA ARG A 22 7.10 -22.01 -31.80
C ARG A 22 7.70 -22.58 -30.51
N LYS A 23 9.04 -22.53 -30.37
CA LYS A 23 9.70 -23.01 -29.14
C LYS A 23 9.30 -22.12 -27.96
N ASP A 24 9.03 -22.72 -26.81
CA ASP A 24 8.54 -22.02 -25.60
C ASP A 24 9.42 -20.85 -25.14
N ILE A 25 10.73 -20.89 -25.44
CA ILE A 25 11.67 -19.80 -25.13
C ILE A 25 11.47 -18.58 -26.05
N ASP A 26 11.09 -18.79 -27.31
CA ASP A 26 10.86 -17.73 -28.28
C ASP A 26 9.58 -16.96 -27.94
N SER A 27 8.53 -17.66 -27.49
CA SER A 27 7.31 -17.02 -26.96
C SER A 27 7.60 -16.19 -25.71
N LEU A 28 8.51 -16.65 -24.85
CA LEU A 28 8.92 -15.88 -23.66
C LEU A 28 9.74 -14.65 -24.03
N LEU A 29 10.61 -14.76 -25.04
CA LEU A 29 11.37 -13.63 -25.58
C LEU A 29 10.44 -12.58 -26.19
N LEU A 30 9.50 -13.01 -27.03
CA LEU A 30 8.51 -12.12 -27.64
C LEU A 30 7.69 -11.40 -26.56
N PHE A 31 7.21 -12.13 -25.56
CA PHE A 31 6.49 -11.53 -24.44
C PHE A 31 7.32 -10.43 -23.75
N VAL A 32 8.60 -10.68 -23.45
CA VAL A 32 9.47 -9.66 -22.81
C VAL A 32 9.65 -8.44 -23.72
N LEU A 33 9.85 -8.65 -25.03
CA LEU A 33 10.00 -7.56 -25.99
C LEU A 33 8.73 -6.71 -26.09
N GLU A 34 7.55 -7.32 -26.19
CA GLU A 34 6.26 -6.60 -26.18
C GLU A 34 6.08 -5.75 -24.92
N GLN A 35 6.52 -6.23 -23.75
CA GLN A 35 6.45 -5.42 -22.52
C GLN A 35 7.41 -4.23 -22.55
N VAL A 36 8.57 -4.37 -23.20
CA VAL A 36 9.55 -3.28 -23.37
C VAL A 36 9.02 -2.24 -24.35
N GLU A 37 8.45 -2.67 -25.48
CA GLU A 37 7.79 -1.79 -26.45
C GLU A 37 6.62 -1.02 -25.82
N ALA A 38 5.85 -1.68 -24.96
CA ALA A 38 4.80 -1.05 -24.15
C ALA A 38 5.32 -0.15 -23.01
N GLN A 39 6.62 0.18 -23.01
CA GLN A 39 7.31 1.04 -22.03
C GLN A 39 7.06 0.67 -20.57
N GLN A 40 6.88 -0.62 -20.27
CA GLN A 40 6.69 -1.08 -18.91
C GLN A 40 7.96 -0.90 -18.08
N SER A 41 7.80 -0.52 -16.81
CA SER A 41 8.96 -0.43 -15.90
C SER A 41 9.62 -1.80 -15.71
N LEU A 42 10.94 -1.81 -15.47
CA LEU A 42 11.69 -3.04 -15.19
C LEU A 42 11.09 -3.83 -14.01
N ALA A 43 10.57 -3.14 -12.99
CA ALA A 43 9.90 -3.77 -11.87
C ALA A 43 8.62 -4.51 -12.30
N SER A 44 7.84 -3.94 -13.23
CA SER A 44 6.65 -4.55 -13.82
C SER A 44 7.03 -5.82 -14.62
N ILE A 45 8.03 -5.72 -15.49
CA ILE A 45 8.53 -6.85 -16.29
C ILE A 45 9.02 -7.99 -15.40
N LYS A 46 9.83 -7.68 -14.36
CA LYS A 46 10.29 -8.69 -13.38
C LYS A 46 9.13 -9.35 -12.64
N LYS A 47 8.08 -8.59 -12.31
CA LYS A 47 6.87 -9.14 -11.67
C LYS A 47 6.13 -10.09 -12.61
N HIS A 48 6.03 -9.77 -13.91
CA HIS A 48 5.46 -10.68 -14.91
C HIS A 48 6.28 -11.97 -15.02
N LEU A 49 7.60 -11.87 -15.16
CA LEU A 49 8.49 -13.04 -15.22
C LEU A 49 8.41 -13.90 -13.96
N ALA A 50 8.29 -13.30 -12.78
CA ALA A 50 8.10 -14.04 -11.53
C ALA A 50 6.76 -14.80 -11.51
N GLY A 51 5.70 -14.23 -12.08
CA GLY A 51 4.40 -14.91 -12.25
C GLY A 51 4.49 -16.10 -13.20
N ILE A 52 5.16 -15.92 -14.35
CA ILE A 52 5.39 -17.00 -15.33
C ILE A 52 6.23 -18.12 -14.70
N SER A 53 7.33 -17.78 -14.01
CA SER A 53 8.17 -18.72 -13.26
C SER A 53 7.39 -19.50 -12.19
N PHE A 54 6.43 -18.85 -11.54
CA PHE A 54 5.55 -19.51 -10.57
C PHE A 54 4.70 -20.59 -11.26
N PHE A 55 4.10 -20.29 -12.41
CA PHE A 55 3.28 -21.27 -13.13
C PHE A 55 4.09 -22.41 -13.73
N PHE A 56 5.29 -22.17 -14.27
CA PHE A 56 6.17 -23.26 -14.70
C PHE A 56 6.45 -24.24 -13.55
N ARG A 57 6.82 -23.72 -12.38
CA ARG A 57 7.08 -24.54 -11.19
C ARG A 57 5.83 -25.26 -10.69
N MET A 58 4.69 -24.59 -10.67
CA MET A 58 3.42 -25.17 -10.25
C MET A 58 2.99 -26.32 -11.18
N LEU A 59 3.27 -26.21 -12.48
CA LEU A 59 2.94 -27.23 -13.48
C LEU A 59 4.01 -28.33 -13.60
N GLY A 60 5.08 -28.31 -12.78
CA GLY A 60 6.18 -29.27 -12.87
C GLY A 60 7.03 -29.13 -14.14
N ALA A 61 6.90 -28.03 -14.89
CA ALA A 61 7.63 -27.76 -16.10
C ALA A 61 8.97 -27.08 -15.83
N MET A 62 9.90 -27.17 -16.78
CA MET A 62 11.17 -26.45 -16.72
C MET A 62 10.95 -24.93 -16.72
N ASP A 63 11.56 -24.21 -15.77
CA ASP A 63 11.43 -22.76 -15.67
C ASP A 63 12.32 -22.03 -16.67
N LEU A 64 11.75 -21.73 -17.85
CA LEU A 64 12.44 -21.05 -18.95
C LEU A 64 12.79 -19.59 -18.64
N THR A 65 12.16 -18.98 -17.62
CA THR A 65 12.49 -17.59 -17.22
C THR A 65 13.90 -17.46 -16.65
N LYS A 66 14.50 -18.60 -16.24
CA LYS A 66 15.86 -18.66 -15.72
C LYS A 66 16.92 -18.83 -16.81
N ALA A 67 16.52 -18.97 -18.07
CA ALA A 67 17.44 -19.12 -19.20
C ALA A 67 18.43 -17.95 -19.28
N PRO A 68 19.69 -18.19 -19.70
CA PRO A 68 20.73 -17.15 -19.76
C PRO A 68 20.31 -15.93 -20.59
N ILE A 69 19.63 -16.14 -21.71
CA ILE A 69 19.16 -15.08 -22.62
C ILE A 69 18.18 -14.12 -21.94
N ILE A 70 17.22 -14.65 -21.16
CA ILE A 70 16.24 -13.85 -20.41
C ILE A 70 16.94 -13.03 -19.32
N LYS A 71 17.93 -13.63 -18.62
CA LYS A 71 18.74 -12.92 -17.63
C LYS A 71 19.57 -11.80 -18.26
N GLN A 72 20.12 -12.01 -19.45
CA GLN A 72 20.91 -11.02 -20.18
C GLN A 72 20.06 -9.83 -20.62
N ILE A 73 18.85 -10.07 -21.14
CA ILE A 73 17.87 -9.01 -21.45
C ILE A 73 17.50 -8.24 -20.17
N GLY A 74 17.22 -8.94 -19.07
CA GLY A 74 16.94 -8.28 -17.78
C GLY A 74 18.08 -7.38 -17.31
N LYS A 75 19.34 -7.77 -17.55
CA LYS A 75 20.53 -6.95 -17.24
C LYS A 75 20.67 -5.74 -18.17
N SER A 76 20.39 -5.87 -19.47
CA SER A 76 20.46 -4.74 -20.40
C SER A 76 19.38 -3.70 -20.08
N LEU A 77 18.15 -4.14 -19.82
CA LEU A 77 17.04 -3.29 -19.41
C LEU A 77 17.33 -2.56 -18.09
N ALA A 78 17.99 -3.22 -17.13
CA ALA A 78 18.40 -2.59 -15.86
C ALA A 78 19.42 -1.47 -16.02
N LYS A 79 20.25 -1.51 -17.06
CA LYS A 79 21.17 -0.41 -17.39
C LYS A 79 20.43 0.76 -18.03
N SER A 80 19.47 0.47 -18.91
CA SER A 80 18.69 1.49 -19.63
C SER A 80 17.64 2.18 -18.74
N HIS A 81 17.00 1.46 -17.82
CA HIS A 81 15.90 1.95 -16.97
C HIS A 81 16.34 2.23 -15.51
N ARG A 82 17.42 2.98 -15.28
CA ARG A 82 17.72 3.49 -13.93
C ARG A 82 16.79 4.66 -13.57
N SER A 83 15.54 4.36 -13.21
CA SER A 83 14.69 5.35 -12.55
C SER A 83 15.04 5.42 -11.07
N LYS A 84 15.51 6.58 -10.59
CA LYS A 84 15.60 6.84 -9.15
C LYS A 84 14.20 7.08 -8.60
N ASP A 85 13.89 6.55 -7.41
CA ASP A 85 12.65 6.92 -6.72
C ASP A 85 12.74 8.40 -6.35
N GLY A 86 11.97 9.24 -7.05
CA GLY A 86 11.93 10.68 -6.84
C GLY A 86 11.03 11.12 -5.69
N ARG A 87 10.34 10.18 -5.02
CA ARG A 87 9.46 10.50 -3.90
C ARG A 87 10.29 11.06 -2.74
N LYS A 88 9.96 12.28 -2.35
CA LYS A 88 10.55 12.91 -1.17
C LYS A 88 9.72 12.55 0.07
N PRO A 89 10.36 12.38 1.24
CA PRO A 89 9.62 12.17 2.48
C PRO A 89 8.74 13.38 2.78
N ILE A 90 7.58 13.13 3.38
CA ILE A 90 6.77 14.21 3.95
C ILE A 90 7.57 14.78 5.13
N THR A 91 7.91 16.06 5.07
CA THR A 91 8.56 16.75 6.18
C THR A 91 7.52 17.30 7.15
N LEU A 92 7.92 17.63 8.37
CA LEU A 92 7.03 18.25 9.35
C LEU A 92 6.38 19.54 8.81
N PHE A 93 7.13 20.30 8.01
CA PHE A 93 6.62 21.52 7.36
C PHE A 93 5.55 21.21 6.31
N ILE A 94 5.74 20.17 5.49
CA ILE A 94 4.73 19.73 4.52
C ILE A 94 3.48 19.24 5.27
N LEU A 95 3.66 18.45 6.33
CA LEU A 95 2.56 17.99 7.18
C LEU A 95 1.75 19.17 7.74
N HIS A 96 2.41 20.17 8.31
CA HIS A 96 1.75 21.36 8.83
C HIS A 96 0.93 22.08 7.74
N LYS A 97 1.50 22.26 6.54
CA LYS A 97 0.77 22.84 5.40
C LYS A 97 -0.45 22.02 5.00
N LEU A 98 -0.34 20.70 4.97
CA LEU A 98 -1.48 19.82 4.68
C LEU A 98 -2.61 20.00 5.70
N LEU A 99 -2.27 20.14 6.98
CA LEU A 99 -3.26 20.34 8.04
C LEU A 99 -3.94 21.71 7.96
N LEU A 100 -3.21 22.77 7.62
CA LEU A 100 -3.81 24.09 7.39
C LEU A 100 -4.76 24.07 6.19
N ALA A 101 -4.46 23.30 5.15
CA ALA A 101 -5.32 23.19 3.98
C ALA A 101 -6.64 22.44 4.26
N LEU A 102 -6.72 21.62 5.33
CA LEU A 102 -7.93 20.86 5.66
C LEU A 102 -9.13 21.78 5.91
N GLU A 103 -8.93 22.94 6.53
CA GLU A 103 -10.01 23.88 6.84
C GLU A 103 -10.72 24.42 5.58
N GLY A 104 -10.03 24.46 4.45
CA GLY A 104 -10.61 24.88 3.16
C GLY A 104 -11.13 23.75 2.28
N ILE A 105 -10.84 22.49 2.61
CA ILE A 105 -11.20 21.31 1.80
C ILE A 105 -12.33 20.51 2.44
N CYS A 106 -12.29 20.36 3.76
CA CYS A 106 -13.27 19.59 4.51
C CYS A 106 -14.59 20.37 4.62
N SER A 107 -15.71 19.67 4.42
CA SER A 107 -17.03 20.31 4.44
C SER A 107 -17.60 20.48 5.85
N SER A 108 -17.01 19.79 6.84
CA SER A 108 -17.46 19.84 8.23
C SER A 108 -16.31 19.88 9.23
N PRO A 109 -16.53 20.44 10.44
CA PRO A 109 -15.55 20.38 11.52
C PRO A 109 -15.15 18.95 11.90
N TYR A 110 -16.09 18.01 11.79
CA TYR A 110 -15.84 16.58 12.01
C TYR A 110 -14.79 16.04 11.05
N GLU A 111 -14.96 16.28 9.74
CA GLU A 111 -14.01 15.84 8.73
C GLU A 111 -12.61 16.44 8.96
N THR A 112 -12.55 17.73 9.31
CA THR A 112 -11.27 18.39 9.63
C THR A 112 -10.55 17.68 10.78
N LYS A 113 -11.26 17.33 11.86
CA LYS A 113 -10.68 16.58 12.99
C LYS A 113 -10.32 15.15 12.62
N LEU A 114 -11.15 14.46 11.84
CA LEU A 114 -10.90 13.12 11.32
C LEU A 114 -9.60 13.05 10.52
N PHE A 115 -9.46 13.91 9.48
CA PHE A 115 -8.28 13.92 8.63
C PHE A 115 -7.04 14.44 9.35
N LYS A 116 -7.19 15.42 10.26
CA LYS A 116 -6.09 15.89 11.11
C LYS A 116 -5.54 14.75 11.98
N CYS A 117 -6.41 14.04 12.70
CA CYS A 117 -6.02 12.90 13.52
C CYS A 117 -5.35 11.81 12.67
N LEU A 118 -5.93 11.48 11.52
CA LEU A 118 -5.41 10.47 10.60
C LEU A 118 -3.99 10.81 10.12
N PHE A 119 -3.77 12.01 9.59
CA PHE A 119 -2.47 12.40 9.04
C PHE A 119 -1.39 12.45 10.13
N LEU A 120 -1.71 12.94 11.32
CA LEU A 120 -0.78 12.94 12.44
C LEU A 120 -0.44 11.52 12.89
N LEU A 121 -1.43 10.65 13.08
CA LEU A 121 -1.17 9.26 13.47
C LEU A 121 -0.37 8.51 12.42
N MET A 122 -0.72 8.65 11.14
CA MET A 122 0.03 8.02 10.06
C MET A 122 1.48 8.53 9.99
N TYR A 123 1.71 9.83 10.22
CA TYR A 123 3.04 10.43 10.22
C TYR A 123 3.90 9.91 11.38
N PHE A 124 3.40 10.02 12.61
CA PHE A 124 4.17 9.69 13.82
C PHE A 124 4.34 8.18 14.05
N ALA A 125 3.36 7.35 13.68
CA ALA A 125 3.51 5.90 13.72
C ALA A 125 4.06 5.28 12.42
N ALA A 126 4.36 6.10 11.40
CA ALA A 126 4.79 5.65 10.08
C ALA A 126 3.86 4.57 9.48
N LEU A 127 2.54 4.73 9.69
CA LEU A 127 1.54 3.78 9.24
C LEU A 127 1.41 3.81 7.72
N ARG A 128 1.27 2.63 7.11
CA ARG A 128 0.83 2.54 5.72
C ARG A 128 -0.64 2.90 5.61
N VAL A 129 -1.06 3.42 4.46
CA VAL A 129 -2.47 3.73 4.17
C VAL A 129 -3.38 2.55 4.49
N GLY A 130 -3.00 1.33 4.08
CA GLY A 130 -3.79 0.11 4.34
C GLY A 130 -3.72 -0.42 5.78
N GLU A 131 -2.85 0.12 6.64
CA GLU A 131 -2.82 -0.17 8.08
C GLU A 131 -3.75 0.80 8.83
N ALA A 132 -3.92 2.03 8.35
CA ALA A 132 -4.80 3.02 8.95
C ALA A 132 -6.26 2.96 8.44
N THR A 133 -6.47 2.64 7.16
CA THR A 133 -7.78 2.73 6.49
C THR A 133 -8.30 1.40 5.95
N ALA A 134 -9.62 1.34 5.74
CA ALA A 134 -10.27 0.18 5.17
C ALA A 134 -10.06 0.06 3.65
N GLU A 135 -10.21 -1.15 3.12
CA GLU A 135 -10.14 -1.37 1.67
C GLU A 135 -11.29 -0.68 0.92
N THR A 136 -12.48 -0.70 1.51
CA THR A 136 -13.71 -0.06 1.00
C THR A 136 -14.51 0.53 2.15
N LYS A 137 -15.53 1.35 1.84
CA LYS A 137 -16.42 1.95 2.85
C LYS A 137 -17.20 0.94 3.70
N PHE A 138 -17.36 -0.29 3.21
CA PHE A 138 -18.21 -1.33 3.82
C PHE A 138 -17.42 -2.51 4.40
N ARG A 139 -16.14 -2.66 4.01
CA ARG A 139 -15.30 -3.72 4.57
C ARG A 139 -14.61 -3.21 5.82
N MET A 140 -14.62 -4.00 6.87
CA MET A 140 -13.76 -3.76 8.03
C MET A 140 -12.30 -3.90 7.61
N GLY A 141 -11.45 -3.07 8.20
CA GLY A 141 -10.03 -3.05 7.92
C GLY A 141 -9.39 -1.76 8.43
N GLY A 142 -8.07 -1.72 8.36
CA GLY A 142 -7.30 -0.65 8.99
C GLY A 142 -7.22 -0.81 10.51
N LEU A 143 -6.99 0.31 11.18
CA LEU A 143 -6.80 0.38 12.61
C LEU A 143 -8.16 0.42 13.31
N ASN A 144 -8.44 -0.49 14.25
CA ASN A 144 -9.68 -0.43 15.02
C ASN A 144 -9.59 0.52 16.20
N TYR A 145 -10.75 0.94 16.70
CA TYR A 145 -10.85 1.73 17.93
C TYR A 145 -10.10 1.08 19.10
N ASP A 146 -10.32 -0.23 19.33
CA ASP A 146 -9.70 -0.99 20.43
C ASP A 146 -8.18 -1.19 20.26
N ASP A 147 -7.64 -0.94 19.07
CA ASP A 147 -6.21 -1.05 18.80
C ASP A 147 -5.43 0.17 19.30
N VAL A 148 -6.12 1.26 19.67
CA VAL A 148 -5.51 2.51 20.15
C VAL A 148 -5.97 2.80 21.57
N THR A 149 -5.00 2.88 22.48
CA THR A 149 -5.27 3.17 23.90
C THR A 149 -4.38 4.29 24.39
N LEU A 150 -4.94 5.21 25.16
CA LEU A 150 -4.19 6.25 25.86
C LEU A 150 -3.75 5.71 27.22
N VAL A 151 -2.43 5.64 27.45
CA VAL A 151 -1.84 5.17 28.72
C VAL A 151 -0.97 6.29 29.26
N GLY A 152 -1.45 7.00 30.27
CA GLY A 152 -0.87 8.27 30.70
C GLY A 152 -0.92 9.29 29.54
N ASN A 153 0.21 9.91 29.23
CA ASN A 153 0.33 10.90 28.14
C ASN A 153 0.91 10.28 26.84
N LYS A 154 0.72 8.98 26.63
CA LYS A 154 1.23 8.27 25.45
C LYS A 154 0.14 7.42 24.81
N LEU A 155 0.10 7.42 23.48
CA LEU A 155 -0.72 6.51 22.70
C LEU A 155 0.01 5.19 22.52
N LYS A 156 -0.69 4.11 22.82
CA LYS A 156 -0.31 2.74 22.49
C LYS A 156 -1.16 2.28 21.31
N ILE A 157 -0.51 1.98 20.19
CA ILE A 157 -1.15 1.55 18.94
C ILE A 157 -0.73 0.12 18.64
N ASN A 158 -1.69 -0.80 18.55
CA ASN A 158 -1.45 -2.20 18.24
C ASN A 158 -1.75 -2.49 16.76
N ILE A 159 -0.72 -2.68 15.95
CA ILE A 159 -0.87 -3.12 14.56
C ILE A 159 -0.93 -4.64 14.55
N LYS A 160 -2.14 -5.19 14.41
CA LYS A 160 -2.39 -6.64 14.41
C LYS A 160 -1.74 -7.39 13.24
N LYS A 161 -1.66 -6.76 12.07
CA LYS A 161 -1.11 -7.38 10.86
C LYS A 161 -0.53 -6.34 9.93
N SER A 162 0.69 -6.56 9.46
CA SER A 162 1.32 -5.76 8.41
C SER A 162 1.66 -6.63 7.20
N LYS A 163 1.86 -5.99 6.04
CA LYS A 163 2.22 -6.72 4.80
C LYS A 163 3.54 -7.50 4.94
N THR A 164 4.47 -7.01 5.75
CA THR A 164 5.79 -7.61 5.99
C THR A 164 5.78 -8.62 7.14
N ASP A 165 4.69 -8.67 7.92
CA ASP A 165 4.54 -9.60 9.03
C ASP A 165 3.98 -10.95 8.54
N VAL A 166 4.87 -11.75 7.95
CA VAL A 166 4.55 -13.08 7.42
C VAL A 166 4.11 -14.04 8.54
N ALA A 167 4.58 -13.83 9.76
CA ALA A 167 4.26 -14.65 10.93
C ALA A 167 2.98 -14.20 11.66
N GLY A 168 2.45 -13.01 11.37
CA GLY A 168 1.22 -12.49 11.99
C GLY A 168 1.39 -12.15 13.48
N LYS A 169 2.59 -11.78 13.92
CA LYS A 169 2.86 -11.44 15.33
C LYS A 169 2.27 -10.09 15.74
N GLY A 170 2.10 -9.18 14.79
CA GLY A 170 1.77 -7.79 15.03
C GLY A 170 2.91 -6.99 15.68
N THR A 171 2.68 -5.69 15.86
CA THR A 171 3.63 -4.76 16.48
C THR A 171 2.87 -3.71 17.30
N THR A 172 3.42 -3.33 18.45
CA THR A 172 2.92 -2.18 19.23
C THR A 172 3.82 -0.96 19.01
N ILE A 173 3.21 0.18 18.72
CA ILE A 173 3.88 1.48 18.57
C ILE A 173 3.45 2.39 19.72
N TRP A 174 4.42 3.10 20.29
CA TRP A 174 4.18 4.10 21.32
C TRP A 174 4.45 5.50 20.76
N ILE A 175 3.47 6.41 20.91
CA ILE A 175 3.59 7.80 20.49
C ILE A 175 3.39 8.70 21.72
N GLY A 176 4.33 9.59 21.98
CA GLY A 176 4.20 10.59 23.04
C GLY A 176 3.53 11.90 22.57
N GLU A 177 3.33 12.81 23.51
CA GLU A 177 2.95 14.18 23.18
C GLU A 177 3.99 14.88 22.28
N PHE A 178 3.49 15.76 21.42
CA PHE A 178 4.31 16.56 20.53
C PHE A 178 3.79 18.00 20.51
N ASN A 179 4.39 18.85 21.34
CA ASN A 179 3.92 20.21 21.60
C ASN A 179 4.62 21.23 20.69
N TYR A 180 4.39 21.10 19.37
CA TYR A 180 4.91 22.05 18.38
C TYR A 180 3.92 22.20 17.21
N LEU A 181 3.67 23.43 16.78
CA LEU A 181 2.79 23.80 15.65
C LEU A 181 1.38 23.14 15.68
N ASN A 182 0.83 22.88 16.87
CA ASN A 182 -0.45 22.18 17.05
C ASN A 182 -0.52 20.80 16.35
N LEU A 183 0.62 20.12 16.25
CA LEU A 183 0.80 18.81 15.60
C LEU A 183 0.78 17.64 16.60
N CYS A 184 0.21 17.83 17.80
CA CYS A 184 0.20 16.76 18.81
C CYS A 184 -0.75 15.63 18.40
N PRO A 185 -0.26 14.39 18.17
CA PRO A 185 -1.11 13.26 17.81
C PRO A 185 -2.01 12.83 18.96
N VAL A 186 -1.56 12.98 20.21
CA VAL A 186 -2.33 12.67 21.42
C VAL A 186 -3.56 13.58 21.51
N SER A 187 -3.36 14.90 21.43
CA SER A 187 -4.45 15.87 21.48
C SER A 187 -5.41 15.73 20.30
N ALA A 188 -4.87 15.52 19.09
CA ALA A 188 -5.69 15.33 17.89
C ALA A 188 -6.57 14.08 17.97
N LEU A 189 -6.07 12.98 18.54
CA LEU A 189 -6.89 11.80 18.79
C LEU A 189 -7.99 12.10 19.80
N SER A 190 -7.66 12.70 20.94
CA SER A 190 -8.66 13.06 21.96
C SER A 190 -9.75 13.96 21.39
N GLU A 191 -9.39 14.99 20.62
CA GLU A 191 -10.34 15.88 19.94
C GLU A 191 -11.25 15.14 18.96
N PHE A 192 -10.69 14.22 18.17
CA PHE A 192 -11.47 13.41 17.25
C PHE A 192 -12.42 12.46 17.98
N LEU A 193 -11.95 11.77 19.03
CA LEU A 193 -12.75 10.81 19.80
C LEU A 193 -13.93 11.46 20.53
N MET A 194 -13.82 12.74 20.93
CA MET A 194 -14.96 13.49 21.50
C MET A 194 -16.12 13.67 20.51
N LEU A 195 -15.83 13.70 19.20
CA LEU A 195 -16.84 13.90 18.16
C LEU A 195 -17.23 12.60 17.44
N ARG A 196 -16.38 11.58 17.52
CA ARG A 196 -16.57 10.28 16.85
C ARG A 196 -17.85 9.60 17.37
N PRO A 197 -18.75 9.15 16.47
CA PRO A 197 -19.87 8.30 16.88
C PRO A 197 -19.40 7.06 17.64
N ASN A 198 -20.15 6.66 18.67
CA ASN A 198 -19.83 5.48 19.47
C ASN A 198 -20.21 4.18 18.74
N ILE A 199 -19.50 3.89 17.66
CA ILE A 199 -19.69 2.71 16.80
C ILE A 199 -18.44 1.83 16.91
N GLN A 200 -18.64 0.53 17.09
CA GLN A 200 -17.55 -0.44 17.13
C GLN A 200 -16.92 -0.63 15.74
N GLY A 201 -15.63 -0.95 15.71
CA GLY A 201 -14.92 -1.31 14.48
C GLY A 201 -13.78 -0.33 14.17
N PRO A 202 -13.59 0.06 12.89
CA PRO A 202 -12.50 0.94 12.48
C PRO A 202 -12.48 2.25 13.27
N LEU A 203 -11.28 2.71 13.61
CA LEU A 203 -11.08 3.97 14.32
C LEU A 203 -11.55 5.16 13.46
N PHE A 204 -11.15 5.17 12.19
CA PHE A 204 -11.47 6.24 11.26
C PHE A 204 -12.74 5.91 10.46
N ILE A 205 -13.82 6.55 10.85
CA ILE A 205 -15.14 6.46 10.22
C ILE A 205 -15.65 7.85 9.86
N HIS A 206 -16.47 7.92 8.81
CA HIS A 206 -17.23 9.10 8.46
C HIS A 206 -18.37 9.32 9.45
N LEU A 207 -18.97 10.52 9.44
CA LEU A 207 -20.06 10.85 10.35
C LEU A 207 -21.30 9.97 10.13
N ASP A 208 -21.49 9.45 8.91
CA ASP A 208 -22.53 8.49 8.56
C ASP A 208 -22.26 7.05 9.05
N GLY A 209 -21.12 6.82 9.72
CA GLY A 209 -20.70 5.52 10.23
C GLY A 209 -19.99 4.63 9.20
N THR A 210 -19.82 5.08 7.96
CA THR A 210 -19.08 4.32 6.94
C THR A 210 -17.57 4.41 7.17
N ASN A 211 -16.83 3.38 6.75
CA ASN A 211 -15.38 3.33 6.97
C ASN A 211 -14.64 4.32 6.07
N LEU A 212 -13.59 4.94 6.60
CA LEU A 212 -12.66 5.71 5.77
C LEU A 212 -11.91 4.75 4.83
N SER A 213 -12.10 4.94 3.52
CA SER A 213 -11.56 4.04 2.51
C SER A 213 -10.20 4.50 2.00
N ARG A 214 -9.32 3.55 1.68
CA ARG A 214 -8.00 3.83 1.08
C ARG A 214 -8.08 4.65 -0.22
N PHE A 215 -9.20 4.57 -0.94
CA PHE A 215 -9.42 5.29 -2.20
C PHE A 215 -9.34 6.81 -2.00
N GLN A 216 -9.79 7.30 -0.85
CA GLN A 216 -9.76 8.72 -0.50
C GLN A 216 -8.33 9.25 -0.25
N LEU A 217 -7.35 8.35 -0.14
CA LEU A 217 -5.94 8.66 0.11
C LEU A 217 -5.03 8.21 -1.04
N SER A 218 -5.56 7.54 -2.05
CA SER A 218 -4.81 7.09 -3.22
C SER A 218 -5.00 8.07 -4.38
N GLN A 219 -3.91 8.68 -4.84
CA GLN A 219 -3.80 9.21 -6.19
C GLN A 219 -3.21 8.15 -7.12
#